data_AF-A0A354HEN5-F1
#
_entry.id   AF-A0A354HEN5-F1
#
_cell.length_a   1.000
_cell.length_b   1.000
_cell.length_c   1.000
_cell.angle_alpha   90.00
_cell.angle_beta   90.00
_cell.angle_gamma   90.00
#
_symmetry.space_group_name_H-M   'P 1'
#
loop_
_entity.id
_entity.type
_entity.pdbx_description
1 polymer ?
#
loop_
_entity_poly.entity_id
_entity_poly.type
_entity_poly.pdbx_seq_one_letter_code
_entity_poly.pdbx_strand_id
1 'polypeptide(L)'
;MALKNQYLIELLERVKKRNANEPEFIQTVTEVFESIEPVIEKRQDLVDAGVLERIVEPERQIMFRVPWVDDNGKVQVNRGYRVQFNSAIGPYKGGLRFAPNVYIGIIKFLGFEQIFKNSLTSLPMGGGKG
;
A
#
# COMPACT_ATOMS: atom_id res chain seq x y z
N MET A 1 2.63 16.65 -11.56
CA MET A 1 1.78 17.84 -11.87
C MET A 1 0.93 18.06 -10.65
N ALA A 2 0.68 19.30 -10.18
CA ALA A 2 -0.22 19.46 -9.03
C ALA A 2 -1.63 18.93 -9.37
N LEU A 3 -2.17 18.06 -8.52
CA LEU A 3 -3.57 17.59 -8.57
C LEU A 3 -4.54 18.78 -8.66
N LYS A 4 -5.56 18.66 -9.51
CA LYS A 4 -6.60 19.68 -9.73
C LYS A 4 -7.99 19.19 -9.33
N ASN A 5 -8.22 17.89 -9.39
CA ASN A 5 -9.49 17.25 -9.07
C ASN A 5 -9.74 17.33 -7.55
N GLN A 6 -10.79 18.05 -7.17
CA GLN A 6 -11.13 18.32 -5.78
C GLN A 6 -11.37 17.04 -4.96
N TYR A 7 -11.99 16.02 -5.55
CA TYR A 7 -12.22 14.74 -4.88
C TYR A 7 -10.90 14.03 -4.53
N LEU A 8 -9.94 14.00 -5.48
CA LEU A 8 -8.62 13.41 -5.24
C LEU A 8 -7.82 14.19 -4.19
N ILE A 9 -7.90 15.52 -4.20
CA ILE A 9 -7.26 16.38 -3.20
C ILE A 9 -7.80 16.07 -1.80
N GLU A 10 -9.12 16.04 -1.64
CA GLU A 10 -9.76 15.75 -0.35
C GLU A 10 -9.47 14.32 0.14
N LEU A 11 -9.48 13.35 -0.77
CA LEU A 11 -9.09 11.97 -0.44
C LEU A 11 -7.62 11.89 -0.01
N LEU A 12 -6.72 12.57 -0.72
CA LEU A 12 -5.30 12.59 -0.36
C LEU A 12 -5.08 13.21 1.02
N GLU A 13 -5.79 14.28 1.37
CA GLU A 13 -5.72 14.87 2.71
C GLU A 13 -6.22 13.90 3.79
N ARG A 14 -7.28 13.12 3.52
CA ARG A 14 -7.71 12.04 4.41
C ARG A 14 -6.62 10.97 4.58
N VAL A 15 -5.96 10.58 3.48
CA VAL A 15 -4.84 9.62 3.51
C VAL A 15 -3.67 10.15 4.33
N LYS A 16 -3.26 11.41 4.11
CA LYS A 16 -2.19 12.07 4.88
C LYS A 16 -2.51 12.11 6.37
N LYS A 17 -3.74 12.50 6.73
CA LYS A 17 -4.16 12.58 8.13
C LYS A 17 -4.14 11.22 8.83
N ARG A 18 -4.58 10.16 8.15
CA ARG A 18 -4.61 8.79 8.71
C ARG A 18 -3.21 8.17 8.83
N ASN A 19 -2.30 8.53 7.92
CA ASN A 19 -1.00 7.88 7.75
C ASN A 19 0.17 8.85 7.95
N ALA A 20 0.03 9.83 8.84
CA ALA A 20 0.92 11.00 8.94
C ALA A 20 2.42 10.67 9.11
N ASN A 21 2.74 9.49 9.65
CA ASN A 21 4.13 9.04 9.87
C ASN A 21 4.61 8.04 8.82
N GLU A 22 3.99 8.02 7.64
CA GLU A 22 4.33 7.11 6.53
C GLU A 22 4.60 7.90 5.25
N PRO A 23 5.67 8.73 5.21
CA PRO A 23 5.94 9.63 4.10
C PRO A 23 6.10 8.90 2.76
N GLU A 24 6.75 7.73 2.73
CA GLU A 24 6.91 6.94 1.50
C GLU A 24 5.56 6.47 0.96
N PHE A 25 4.64 6.06 1.83
CA PHE A 25 3.30 5.65 1.42
C PHE A 25 2.49 6.83 0.88
N ILE A 26 2.52 7.97 1.57
CA ILE A 26 1.84 9.20 1.13
C ILE A 26 2.38 9.66 -0.22
N GLN A 27 3.69 9.63 -0.41
CA GLN A 27 4.33 9.99 -1.68
C GLN A 27 3.81 9.10 -2.80
N THR A 28 3.86 7.77 -2.64
CA THR A 28 3.39 6.83 -3.67
C THR A 28 1.91 7.02 -4.00
N VAL A 29 1.04 7.23 -3.00
CA VAL A 29 -0.39 7.51 -3.25
C VAL A 29 -0.56 8.81 -4.05
N THR A 30 0.20 9.85 -3.72
CA THR A 30 0.18 11.13 -4.43
C THR A 30 0.56 10.95 -5.90
N GLU A 31 1.67 10.27 -6.18
CA GLU A 31 2.16 10.03 -7.55
C GLU A 31 1.16 9.21 -8.38
N VAL A 32 0.55 8.18 -7.78
CA VAL A 32 -0.50 7.39 -8.44
C VAL A 32 -1.72 8.25 -8.73
N PHE A 33 -2.17 9.07 -7.77
CA PHE A 33 -3.31 9.97 -7.95
C PHE A 33 -3.07 10.97 -9.09
N GLU A 34 -1.89 11.59 -9.14
CA GLU A 34 -1.50 12.48 -10.24
C GLU A 34 -1.54 11.76 -11.60
N SER A 35 -1.14 10.49 -11.65
CA SER A 35 -1.15 9.71 -12.88
C SER A 35 -2.54 9.29 -13.35
N ILE A 36 -3.47 9.03 -12.43
CA ILE A 36 -4.81 8.50 -12.76
C ILE A 36 -5.89 9.59 -12.83
N GLU A 37 -5.58 10.82 -12.45
CA GLU A 37 -6.52 11.95 -12.47
C GLU A 37 -7.34 12.05 -13.77
N PRO A 38 -6.76 11.96 -15.00
CA PRO A 38 -7.54 12.04 -16.24
C PRO A 38 -8.53 10.88 -16.43
N VAL A 39 -8.31 9.74 -15.77
CA VAL A 39 -9.25 8.61 -15.77
C VAL A 39 -10.40 8.90 -14.83
N ILE A 40 -10.12 9.44 -13.64
CA ILE A 40 -11.13 9.75 -12.62
C ILE A 40 -12.07 10.85 -13.10
N GLU A 41 -11.56 11.87 -13.81
CA GLU A 41 -12.39 12.91 -14.45
C GLU A 41 -13.40 12.36 -15.46
N LYS A 42 -13.13 11.20 -16.06
CA LYS A 42 -13.99 10.56 -17.07
C LYS A 42 -14.83 9.40 -16.53
N ARG A 43 -14.59 8.97 -15.29
CA ARG A 43 -15.15 7.75 -14.70
C ARG A 43 -15.79 8.04 -13.35
N GLN A 44 -16.86 8.84 -13.38
CA GLN A 44 -17.65 9.18 -12.19
C GLN A 44 -18.21 7.93 -11.49
N ASP A 45 -18.47 6.85 -12.24
CA ASP A 45 -18.87 5.56 -11.70
C ASP A 45 -17.88 4.98 -10.68
N LEU A 46 -16.57 5.24 -10.84
CA LEU A 46 -15.55 4.80 -9.88
C LEU A 46 -15.55 5.65 -8.60
N VAL A 47 -15.86 6.93 -8.73
CA VAL A 47 -15.99 7.88 -7.61
C VAL A 47 -17.22 7.51 -6.78
N ASP A 48 -18.37 7.35 -7.44
CA ASP A 48 -19.64 7.01 -6.79
C ASP A 48 -19.58 5.64 -6.09
N ALA A 49 -18.84 4.70 -6.67
CA ALA A 49 -18.59 3.38 -6.08
C ALA A 49 -17.48 3.38 -5.00
N GLY A 50 -16.91 4.53 -4.65
CA GLY A 50 -15.87 4.68 -3.63
C GLY A 50 -14.64 3.80 -3.89
N VAL A 51 -14.23 3.66 -5.15
CA VAL A 51 -13.13 2.76 -5.53
C VAL A 51 -11.81 3.29 -4.99
N LEU A 52 -11.56 4.61 -5.05
CA LEU A 52 -10.28 5.16 -4.60
C LEU A 52 -10.19 5.20 -3.08
N GLU A 53 -11.28 5.42 -2.35
CA GLU A 53 -11.30 5.25 -0.89
C GLU A 53 -10.87 3.85 -0.47
N ARG A 54 -11.35 2.83 -1.20
CA ARG A 54 -11.05 1.43 -0.88
C ARG A 54 -9.65 1.03 -1.31
N ILE A 55 -9.15 1.50 -2.45
CA ILE A 55 -7.85 1.06 -2.96
C ILE A 55 -6.66 1.62 -2.17
N VAL A 56 -6.82 2.76 -1.50
CA VAL A 56 -5.75 3.36 -0.66
C VAL A 56 -5.71 2.81 0.77
N GLU A 57 -6.70 2.01 1.17
CA GLU A 57 -6.71 1.33 2.47
C GLU A 57 -6.45 -0.16 2.25
N PRO A 58 -5.40 -0.75 2.85
CA PRO A 58 -5.16 -2.18 2.71
C PRO A 58 -6.35 -3.00 3.22
N GLU A 59 -6.74 -4.05 2.48
CA GLU A 59 -7.74 -5.02 2.94
C GLU A 59 -7.38 -5.63 4.31
N ARG A 60 -6.09 -5.85 4.56
CA ARG A 60 -5.59 -6.29 5.87
C ARG A 60 -4.13 -5.93 6.12
N GLN A 61 -3.81 -5.60 7.36
CA GLN A 61 -2.45 -5.38 7.84
C GLN A 61 -2.17 -6.27 9.05
N ILE A 62 -1.09 -7.05 8.99
CA ILE A 62 -0.69 -7.97 10.05
C ILE A 62 0.67 -7.53 10.56
N MET A 63 0.78 -7.32 11.87
CA MET A 63 2.02 -7.00 12.57
C MET A 63 2.21 -8.02 13.69
N PHE A 64 3.39 -8.62 13.77
CA PHE A 64 3.64 -9.72 14.71
C PHE A 64 5.07 -9.72 15.24
N ARG A 65 5.27 -10.34 16.40
CA ARG A 65 6.57 -10.53 17.02
C ARG A 65 7.26 -11.77 16.45
N VAL A 66 8.56 -11.68 16.20
CA VAL A 66 9.41 -12.79 15.75
C VAL A 66 10.56 -12.97 16.74
N PRO A 67 10.40 -13.83 17.77
CA PRO A 67 11.50 -14.21 18.66
C PRO A 67 12.38 -15.28 18.02
N TRP A 68 13.69 -15.18 18.19
CA TRP A 68 14.66 -16.17 17.75
C TRP A 68 15.88 -16.17 18.67
N VAL A 69 16.74 -17.17 18.55
CA VAL A 69 17.96 -17.31 19.37
C VAL A 69 19.15 -17.28 18.42
N ASP A 70 20.13 -16.43 18.69
CA ASP A 70 21.35 -16.36 17.90
C ASP A 70 22.38 -17.45 18.25
N ASP A 71 23.46 -17.53 17.50
CA ASP A 71 24.51 -18.55 17.67
C ASP A 71 25.22 -18.46 19.05
N ASN A 72 25.09 -17.33 19.77
CA ASN A 72 25.61 -17.16 21.13
C ASN A 72 24.60 -17.56 22.22
N GLY A 73 23.43 -18.11 21.84
CA GLY A 73 22.35 -18.44 22.76
C GLY A 73 21.57 -17.22 23.26
N LYS A 74 21.77 -16.03 22.70
CA LYS A 74 21.07 -14.82 23.13
C LYS A 74 19.73 -14.71 22.40
N VAL A 75 18.67 -14.45 23.17
CA VAL A 75 17.33 -14.19 22.63
C VAL A 75 17.30 -12.84 21.91
N GLN A 76 16.80 -12.86 20.69
CA GLN A 76 16.57 -11.71 19.83
C GLN A 76 15.08 -11.59 19.52
N VAL A 77 14.61 -10.36 19.32
CA VAL A 77 13.20 -10.09 19.01
C VAL A 77 13.12 -9.07 17.88
N ASN A 78 12.50 -9.47 16.77
CA ASN A 78 12.18 -8.60 15.64
C ASN A 78 10.67 -8.48 15.47
N ARG A 79 10.27 -7.54 14.61
CA ARG A 79 8.89 -7.31 14.20
C ARG A 79 8.72 -7.73 12.75
N GLY A 80 7.74 -8.59 12.49
CA GLY A 80 7.31 -8.99 11.16
C GLY A 80 6.06 -8.22 10.72
N TYR A 81 5.93 -8.06 9.41
CA TYR A 81 4.80 -7.39 8.77
C TYR A 81 4.26 -8.22 7.61
N ARG A 82 2.95 -8.15 7.38
CA ARG A 82 2.33 -8.56 6.12
C ARG A 82 1.15 -7.65 5.82
N VAL A 83 1.28 -6.84 4.77
CA VAL A 83 0.22 -5.99 4.23
C VAL A 83 -0.38 -6.69 3.02
N GLN A 84 -1.65 -7.06 3.16
CA GLN A 84 -2.50 -7.65 2.13
C GLN A 84 -3.34 -6.50 1.56
N PHE A 85 -2.87 -5.89 0.48
CA PHE A 85 -3.38 -4.58 0.06
C PHE A 85 -4.66 -4.72 -0.75
N ASN A 86 -4.64 -5.53 -1.82
CA ASN A 86 -5.81 -5.72 -2.68
C ASN A 86 -5.84 -7.12 -3.28
N SER A 87 -7.01 -7.76 -3.30
CA SER A 87 -7.23 -9.10 -3.86
C SER A 87 -8.20 -9.15 -5.04
N ALA A 88 -8.55 -8.00 -5.63
CA ALA A 88 -9.62 -7.91 -6.63
C ALA A 88 -9.40 -8.75 -7.89
N ILE A 89 -8.13 -8.99 -8.26
CA ILE A 89 -7.76 -9.77 -9.46
C ILE A 89 -7.05 -11.09 -9.13
N GLY A 90 -7.03 -11.51 -7.85
CA GLY A 90 -6.41 -12.76 -7.43
C GLY A 90 -5.73 -12.68 -6.06
N PRO A 91 -5.04 -13.76 -5.63
CA PRO A 91 -4.41 -13.81 -4.31
C PRO A 91 -3.35 -12.72 -4.12
N TYR A 92 -3.19 -12.24 -2.87
CA TYR A 92 -2.19 -11.22 -2.53
C TYR A 92 -0.78 -11.68 -2.91
N LYS A 93 -0.14 -10.98 -3.85
CA LYS A 93 1.19 -11.33 -4.33
C LYS A 93 2.19 -10.21 -4.09
N GLY A 94 3.29 -10.56 -3.45
CA GLY A 94 4.49 -9.73 -3.32
C GLY A 94 5.46 -10.29 -2.29
N GLY A 95 6.74 -9.99 -2.50
CA GLY A 95 7.84 -10.57 -1.72
C GLY A 95 7.90 -10.11 -0.26
N LEU A 96 8.91 -10.63 0.44
CA LEU A 96 9.27 -10.26 1.81
C LEU A 96 10.58 -9.46 1.79
N ARG A 97 10.75 -8.49 2.69
CA ARG A 97 11.97 -7.71 2.84
C ARG A 97 12.50 -7.80 4.26
N PHE A 98 13.69 -8.38 4.42
CA PHE A 98 14.43 -8.36 5.68
C PHE A 98 15.53 -7.31 5.58
N ALA A 99 15.30 -6.16 6.21
CA ALA A 99 16.26 -5.08 6.33
C ALA A 99 16.02 -4.32 7.64
N PRO A 100 17.06 -3.74 8.26
CA PRO A 100 16.95 -3.10 9.57
C PRO A 100 16.06 -1.85 9.59
N ASN A 101 15.87 -1.20 8.44
CA ASN A 101 15.04 0.00 8.30
C ASN A 101 13.56 -0.28 8.01
N VAL A 102 13.13 -1.55 7.95
CA VAL A 102 11.74 -1.89 7.61
C VAL A 102 10.78 -1.48 8.73
N TYR A 103 9.80 -0.65 8.38
CA TYR A 103 8.64 -0.34 9.21
C TYR A 103 7.35 -0.35 8.37
N ILE A 104 6.19 -0.19 9.01
CA ILE A 104 4.89 -0.36 8.34
C ILE A 104 4.69 0.56 7.12
N GLY A 105 5.17 1.80 7.16
CA GLY A 105 5.09 2.73 6.02
C GLY A 105 5.83 2.21 4.78
N ILE A 106 7.02 1.62 4.97
CA ILE A 106 7.78 0.98 3.88
C ILE A 106 7.00 -0.18 3.26
N ILE A 107 6.40 -1.04 4.10
CA ILE A 107 5.67 -2.20 3.62
C ILE A 107 4.37 -1.79 2.92
N LYS A 108 3.69 -0.75 3.39
CA LYS A 108 2.49 -0.21 2.73
C LYS A 108 2.79 0.43 1.40
N PHE A 109 3.82 1.27 1.27
CA PHE A 109 4.17 1.85 -0.05
C PHE A 109 4.47 0.74 -1.05
N LEU A 110 5.33 -0.22 -0.68
CA LEU A 110 5.69 -1.34 -1.56
C LEU A 110 4.47 -2.20 -1.90
N GLY A 111 3.57 -2.42 -0.93
CA GLY A 111 2.35 -3.19 -1.12
C GLY A 111 1.36 -2.50 -2.07
N PHE A 112 1.26 -1.17 -1.99
CA PHE A 112 0.40 -0.36 -2.85
C PHE A 112 0.89 -0.36 -4.30
N GLU A 113 2.19 -0.12 -4.54
CA GLU A 113 2.78 -0.24 -5.89
C GLU A 113 2.59 -1.64 -6.48
N GLN A 114 2.68 -2.67 -5.62
CA GLN A 114 2.56 -4.06 -6.05
C GLN A 114 1.17 -4.38 -6.63
N ILE A 115 0.11 -3.65 -6.25
CA ILE A 115 -1.23 -3.77 -6.86
C ILE A 115 -1.14 -3.50 -8.36
N PHE A 116 -0.63 -2.33 -8.72
CA PHE A 116 -0.58 -1.86 -10.10
C PHE A 116 0.45 -2.63 -10.91
N LYS A 117 1.64 -2.90 -10.33
CA LYS A 117 2.66 -3.72 -10.97
C LYS A 117 2.13 -5.10 -11.35
N ASN A 118 1.40 -5.76 -10.46
CA ASN A 118 0.88 -7.10 -10.73
C ASN A 118 -0.28 -7.07 -11.74
N SER A 119 -1.17 -6.07 -11.65
CA SER A 119 -2.24 -5.86 -12.62
C SER A 119 -1.73 -5.76 -14.06
N LEU A 120 -0.60 -5.05 -14.27
CA LEU A 120 0.03 -4.92 -15.58
C LEU A 120 0.59 -6.22 -16.16
N THR A 121 0.72 -7.28 -15.38
CA THR A 121 1.20 -8.58 -15.89
C THR A 121 0.14 -9.40 -16.61
N SER A 122 -1.14 -9.00 -16.55
CA SER A 122 -2.32 -9.77 -17.02
C SER A 122 -2.56 -11.12 -16.34
N LEU A 123 -1.77 -11.47 -15.32
CA LEU A 123 -1.95 -12.67 -14.52
C LEU A 123 -2.86 -12.41 -13.31
N PRO A 124 -3.56 -13.42 -12.79
CA PRO A 124 -4.50 -13.27 -11.67
C PRO A 124 -3.75 -13.12 -10.33
N MET A 125 -3.17 -11.93 -10.09
CA MET A 125 -2.34 -11.63 -8.93
C MET A 125 -2.74 -10.30 -8.29
N GLY A 126 -3.23 -10.35 -7.04
CA GLY A 126 -3.46 -9.17 -6.21
C GLY A 126 -2.16 -8.54 -5.70
N GLY A 127 -2.26 -7.49 -4.90
CA GLY A 127 -1.11 -6.75 -4.34
C GLY A 127 -0.89 -7.00 -2.85
N GLY A 128 0.37 -7.14 -2.45
CA GLY A 128 0.74 -7.17 -1.03
C GLY A 128 2.26 -7.14 -0.82
N LYS A 129 2.70 -7.00 0.43
CA LYS A 129 4.13 -7.02 0.79
C LYS A 129 4.33 -7.43 2.24
N GLY A 130 5.53 -7.89 2.59
CA GLY A 130 5.99 -8.05 3.97
C GLY A 130 7.50 -7.89 4.07
#